data_AF-A0A9E0RGT4-F1
#
_entry.id   AF-A0A9E0RGT4-F1
#
_cell.length_a   1.000
_cell.length_b   1.000
_cell.length_c   1.000
_cell.angle_alpha   90.00
_cell.angle_beta   90.00
_cell.angle_gamma   90.00
#
_symmetry.space_group_name_H-M   'P 1'
#
loop_
_entity.id
_entity.type
_entity.pdbx_description
1 polymer ?
#
loop_
_entity_poly.entity_id
_entity_poly.type
_entity_poly.pdbx_seq_one_letter_code
_entity_poly.pdbx_strand_id
1 'polypeptide(L)'
;MAIKHLRTAFASQYQPGQPARLQSGEALQEPGGDYEALHKQMKRLFNSKPGKKYGRFSDDIGESPLASWLKDYLEDKQSFASFTDRLFGQWQELLTGSQEEFQGQLMIVHEALADSDVVYLLILESDSALRFDGTQALDTTDVLSTSRLNLAMRIELDDWLGDNPAENYLTLVHARGTGEPGELFIRLCGFTNQVDVEKETLTFLDAVEAFAKSSEPEKAGEVRTRAYEFCKEQHALGEPV
;
A
#
# COMPACT_ATOMS: atom_id res chain seq x y z
N MET A 1 -2.05 17.22 16.26
CA MET A 1 -1.61 16.33 15.17
C MET A 1 -1.01 17.22 14.11
N ALA A 2 0.28 17.06 13.82
CA ALA A 2 1.01 17.92 12.90
C ALA A 2 1.85 17.07 11.96
N ILE A 3 1.90 17.47 10.69
CA ILE A 3 2.80 16.83 9.72
C ILE A 3 4.22 17.26 10.07
N LYS A 4 5.06 16.32 10.51
CA LYS A 4 6.49 16.56 10.74
C LYS A 4 7.19 16.76 9.41
N HIS A 5 6.96 15.84 8.47
CA HIS A 5 7.54 15.89 7.13
C HIS A 5 6.57 15.39 6.07
N LEU A 6 6.64 15.97 4.88
CA LEU A 6 5.90 15.53 3.71
C LEU A 6 6.76 15.67 2.46
N ARG A 7 6.67 14.70 1.55
CA ARG A 7 7.25 14.83 0.22
C ARG A 7 6.39 14.13 -0.81
N THR A 8 6.36 14.69 -2.02
CA THR A 8 5.66 14.12 -3.16
C THR A 8 6.64 13.84 -4.30
N ALA A 9 6.33 12.84 -5.12
CA ALA A 9 6.97 12.64 -6.42
C ALA A 9 5.90 12.31 -7.46
N PHE A 10 6.06 12.84 -8.66
CA PHE A 10 5.28 12.42 -9.82
C PHE A 10 6.07 11.33 -10.55
N ALA A 11 5.42 10.21 -10.84
CA ALA A 11 6.03 9.12 -11.60
C ALA A 11 5.16 8.79 -12.81
N SER A 12 5.82 8.40 -13.90
CA SER A 12 5.14 7.96 -15.12
C SER A 12 5.90 6.83 -15.81
N GLN A 13 5.17 5.78 -16.17
CA GLN A 13 5.57 4.75 -17.13
C GLN A 13 4.53 4.74 -18.25
N TYR A 14 4.89 5.24 -19.43
CA TYR A 14 3.96 5.32 -20.57
C TYR A 14 4.17 4.21 -21.59
N GLN A 15 5.33 3.56 -21.59
CA GLN A 15 5.68 2.55 -22.60
C GLN A 15 6.52 1.45 -21.95
N PRO A 16 6.01 0.21 -21.91
CA PRO A 16 6.78 -0.95 -21.47
C PRO A 16 8.12 -1.05 -22.19
N GLY A 17 9.17 -1.36 -21.43
CA GLY A 17 10.54 -1.47 -21.95
C GLY A 17 11.29 -0.13 -22.09
N GLN A 18 10.66 1.01 -21.79
CA GLN A 18 11.36 2.28 -21.57
C GLN A 18 11.53 2.58 -20.07
N PRO A 19 12.59 3.31 -19.69
CA PRO A 19 12.75 3.77 -18.32
C PRO A 19 11.57 4.63 -17.87
N ALA A 20 10.98 4.28 -16.72
CA ALA A 20 10.00 5.14 -16.07
C ALA A 20 10.66 6.47 -15.68
N ARG A 21 9.86 7.53 -15.65
CA ARG A 21 10.31 8.87 -15.22
C ARG A 21 9.80 9.13 -13.82
N LEU A 22 10.62 9.81 -13.03
CA LEU A 22 10.22 10.30 -11.72
C LEU A 22 10.75 11.72 -11.49
N GLN A 23 9.90 12.58 -10.95
CA GLN A 23 10.25 13.92 -10.52
C GLN A 23 9.80 14.11 -9.07
N SER A 24 10.76 14.22 -8.16
CA SER A 24 10.50 14.51 -6.75
C SER A 24 10.33 16.02 -6.51
N GLY A 25 9.39 16.39 -5.66
CA GLY A 25 9.32 17.73 -5.05
C GLY A 25 10.31 17.88 -3.90
N GLU A 26 10.29 19.04 -3.26
CA GLU A 26 11.08 19.32 -2.05
C GLU A 26 10.56 18.52 -0.85
N ALA A 27 11.49 18.13 0.04
CA ALA A 27 11.14 17.58 1.35
C ALA A 27 10.68 18.73 2.25
N LEU A 28 9.38 18.77 2.57
CA LEU A 28 8.77 19.84 3.34
C LEU A 28 8.72 19.46 4.82
N GLN A 29 9.19 20.34 5.70
CA GLN A 29 8.94 20.30 7.13
C GLN A 29 7.78 21.25 7.42
N GLU A 30 6.77 20.82 8.18
CA GLU A 30 5.58 21.62 8.50
C GLU A 30 4.97 22.32 7.25
N PRO A 31 4.45 21.54 6.28
CA PRO A 31 4.16 22.02 4.93
C PRO A 31 3.02 23.05 4.83
N GLY A 32 2.31 23.33 5.92
CA GLY A 32 1.25 24.33 5.99
C GLY A 32 -0.16 23.79 5.69
N GLY A 33 -1.15 24.69 5.80
CA GLY A 33 -2.57 24.32 5.89
C GLY A 33 -3.15 23.58 4.68
N ASP A 34 -2.69 23.87 3.47
CA ASP A 34 -3.21 23.22 2.25
C ASP A 34 -2.79 21.74 2.19
N TYR A 35 -1.53 21.45 2.54
CA TYR A 35 -1.02 20.07 2.64
C TYR A 35 -1.65 19.32 3.81
N GLU A 36 -1.88 19.99 4.94
CA GLU A 36 -2.62 19.41 6.06
C GLU A 36 -4.08 19.07 5.68
N ALA A 37 -4.74 19.94 4.92
CA ALA A 37 -6.09 19.71 4.42
C ALA A 37 -6.14 18.52 3.46
N LEU A 38 -5.18 18.42 2.53
CA LEU A 38 -5.03 17.29 1.62
C LEU A 38 -4.80 15.98 2.41
N HIS A 39 -3.84 15.97 3.33
CA HIS A 39 -3.55 14.79 4.16
C HIS A 39 -4.76 14.37 5.00
N LYS A 40 -5.46 15.33 5.61
CA LYS A 40 -6.71 15.06 6.35
C LYS A 40 -7.77 14.41 5.45
N GLN A 41 -7.90 14.87 4.22
CA GLN A 41 -8.82 14.28 3.24
C GLN A 41 -8.40 12.86 2.86
N MET A 42 -7.11 12.60 2.65
CA MET A 42 -6.58 11.26 2.36
C MET A 42 -6.79 10.30 3.53
N LYS A 43 -6.53 10.75 4.78
CA LYS A 43 -6.83 9.96 5.99
C LYS A 43 -8.30 9.60 6.12
N ARG A 44 -9.21 10.53 5.80
CA ARG A 44 -10.65 10.24 5.79
C ARG A 44 -10.97 9.10 4.83
N LEU A 45 -10.44 9.15 3.62
CA LEU A 45 -10.61 8.08 2.62
C LEU A 45 -10.03 6.77 3.13
N PHE A 46 -8.77 6.77 3.58
CA PHE A 46 -8.07 5.62 4.14
C PHE A 46 -8.87 4.94 5.27
N ASN A 47 -9.37 5.73 6.22
CA ASN A 47 -10.10 5.19 7.37
C ASN A 47 -11.46 4.61 6.96
N SER A 48 -12.15 5.23 6.00
CA SER A 48 -13.44 4.77 5.50
C SER A 48 -13.38 3.57 4.55
N LYS A 49 -12.21 3.24 3.99
CA LYS A 49 -12.06 2.12 3.04
C LYS A 49 -12.29 0.76 3.74
N PRO A 50 -13.28 -0.04 3.28
CA PRO A 50 -13.42 -1.42 3.73
C PRO A 50 -12.35 -2.32 3.08
N GLY A 51 -12.17 -3.53 3.63
CA GLY A 51 -11.27 -4.54 3.04
C GLY A 51 -9.78 -4.19 3.13
N LYS A 52 -9.38 -3.38 4.11
CA LYS A 52 -7.96 -3.11 4.38
C LYS A 52 -7.24 -4.38 4.82
N LYS A 53 -6.01 -4.55 4.34
CA LYS A 53 -5.10 -5.62 4.79
C LYS A 53 -4.29 -5.13 5.97
N TYR A 54 -3.97 -6.04 6.88
CA TYR A 54 -3.16 -5.78 8.07
C TYR A 54 -1.97 -6.72 8.05
N GLY A 55 -0.79 -6.22 8.41
CA GLY A 55 0.43 -6.98 8.26
C GLY A 55 1.64 -6.28 8.86
N ARG A 56 2.81 -6.68 8.38
CA ARG A 56 4.11 -6.21 8.83
C ARG A 56 5.08 -6.13 7.65
N PHE A 57 6.28 -5.62 7.91
CA PHE A 57 7.32 -5.65 6.88
C PHE A 57 7.78 -7.10 6.62
N SER A 58 8.12 -7.39 5.37
CA SER A 58 8.77 -8.65 5.00
C SER A 58 10.10 -8.79 5.74
N ASP A 59 10.40 -10.02 6.17
CA ASP A 59 11.68 -10.37 6.79
C ASP A 59 12.82 -10.41 5.75
N ASP A 60 12.49 -10.42 4.45
CA ASP A 60 13.47 -10.31 3.36
C ASP A 60 13.84 -8.84 3.09
N ILE A 61 14.88 -8.38 3.81
CA ILE A 61 15.43 -7.03 3.68
C ILE A 61 16.05 -6.79 2.29
N GLY A 62 16.48 -7.85 1.60
CA GLY A 62 17.08 -7.74 0.26
C GLY A 62 16.06 -7.35 -0.81
N GLU A 63 14.83 -7.84 -0.68
CA GLU A 63 13.74 -7.52 -1.60
C GLU A 63 12.89 -6.31 -1.15
N SER A 64 12.90 -5.97 0.14
CA SER A 64 12.03 -4.96 0.74
C SER A 64 12.79 -3.97 1.64
N PRO A 65 13.52 -3.00 1.06
CA PRO A 65 14.46 -2.19 1.82
C PRO A 65 13.83 -1.02 2.60
N LEU A 66 12.53 -0.75 2.40
CA LEU A 66 11.80 0.37 3.03
C LEU A 66 11.92 0.37 4.56
N ALA A 67 11.75 -0.79 5.21
CA ALA A 67 11.84 -0.91 6.66
C ALA A 67 13.21 -0.45 7.18
N SER A 68 14.28 -0.88 6.53
CA SER A 68 15.65 -0.49 6.91
C SER A 68 15.87 1.01 6.73
N TRP A 69 15.44 1.57 5.61
CA TRP A 69 15.63 3.00 5.36
C TRP A 69 14.79 3.87 6.29
N LEU A 70 13.55 3.47 6.55
CA LEU A 70 12.69 4.18 7.50
C LEU A 70 13.30 4.14 8.90
N LYS A 71 13.81 2.99 9.35
CA LYS A 71 14.49 2.87 10.64
C LYS A 71 15.73 3.77 10.73
N ASP A 72 16.58 3.78 9.71
CA ASP A 72 17.75 4.69 9.67
C ASP A 72 17.33 6.17 9.73
N TYR A 73 16.20 6.54 9.12
CA TYR A 73 15.66 7.89 9.24
C TYR A 73 15.18 8.20 10.66
N LEU A 74 14.44 7.29 11.28
CA LEU A 74 13.91 7.46 12.64
C LEU A 74 15.00 7.47 13.72
N GLU A 75 16.15 6.86 13.45
CA GLU A 75 17.33 6.86 14.31
C GLU A 75 18.32 8.01 13.99
N ASP A 76 17.90 9.01 13.21
CA ASP A 76 18.70 10.16 12.78
C ASP A 76 20.00 9.81 12.01
N LYS A 77 20.09 8.60 11.44
CA LYS A 77 21.24 8.16 10.63
C LYS A 77 21.17 8.66 9.19
N GLN A 78 19.99 9.08 8.73
CA GLN A 78 19.80 9.76 7.45
C GLN A 78 18.69 10.80 7.53
N SER A 79 18.75 11.80 6.64
CA SER A 79 17.69 12.82 6.55
C SER A 79 16.42 12.26 5.91
N PHE A 80 15.27 12.91 6.15
CA PHE A 80 14.01 12.58 5.46
C PHE A 80 14.15 12.69 3.93
N ALA A 81 14.90 13.67 3.43
CA ALA A 81 15.16 13.83 2.01
C ALA A 81 15.93 12.62 1.44
N SER A 82 17.02 12.20 2.09
CA SER A 82 17.82 11.04 1.68
C SER A 82 17.03 9.74 1.72
N PHE A 83 16.23 9.53 2.76
CA PHE A 83 15.32 8.39 2.87
C PHE A 83 14.32 8.36 1.70
N THR A 84 13.65 9.49 1.46
CA THR A 84 12.61 9.57 0.42
C THR A 84 13.18 9.52 -0.99
N ASP A 85 14.42 9.99 -1.23
CA ASP A 85 15.11 9.80 -2.51
C ASP A 85 15.30 8.31 -2.83
N ARG A 86 15.70 7.50 -1.83
CA ARG A 86 15.85 6.04 -2.00
C ARG A 86 14.52 5.36 -2.27
N LEU A 87 13.48 5.73 -1.51
CA LEU A 87 12.12 5.24 -1.71
C LEU A 87 11.60 5.56 -3.11
N PHE A 88 11.78 6.80 -3.58
CA PHE A 88 11.36 7.22 -4.90
C PHE A 88 12.18 6.54 -6.01
N GLY A 89 13.49 6.39 -5.84
CA GLY A 89 14.34 5.62 -6.75
C GLY A 89 13.84 4.18 -6.91
N GLN A 90 13.54 3.49 -5.81
CA GLN A 90 12.97 2.14 -5.84
C GLN A 90 11.64 2.09 -6.59
N TRP A 91 10.78 3.09 -6.40
CA TRP A 91 9.51 3.17 -7.11
C TRP A 91 9.72 3.33 -8.63
N GLN A 92 10.65 4.20 -9.04
CA GLN A 92 11.01 4.38 -10.44
C GLN A 92 11.58 3.08 -11.06
N GLU A 93 12.41 2.34 -10.34
CA GLU A 93 12.96 1.07 -10.79
C GLU A 93 11.87 0.01 -10.97
N LEU A 94 10.97 -0.12 -9.99
CA LEU A 94 9.82 -1.03 -10.08
C LEU A 94 8.94 -0.70 -11.30
N LEU A 95 8.60 0.57 -11.49
CA LEU A 95 7.82 1.01 -12.66
C LEU A 95 8.56 0.82 -13.99
N THR A 96 9.89 0.93 -14.00
CA THR A 96 10.69 0.67 -15.21
C THR A 96 10.56 -0.78 -15.67
N GLY A 97 10.41 -1.72 -14.74
CA GLY A 97 10.17 -3.13 -15.05
C GLY A 97 8.73 -3.47 -15.47
N SER A 98 7.78 -2.55 -15.27
CA SER A 98 6.35 -2.78 -15.50
C SER A 98 6.02 -2.95 -17.00
N GLN A 99 5.08 -3.85 -17.27
CA GLN A 99 4.43 -4.03 -18.58
C GLN A 99 3.11 -3.24 -18.70
N GLU A 100 2.63 -2.64 -17.63
CA GLU A 100 1.48 -1.75 -17.61
C GLU A 100 1.89 -0.27 -17.53
N GLU A 101 1.02 0.59 -18.04
CA GLU A 101 1.19 2.03 -17.91
C GLU A 101 0.87 2.48 -16.48
N PHE A 102 1.60 3.49 -16.01
CA PHE A 102 1.34 4.15 -14.74
C PHE A 102 1.55 5.66 -14.89
N GLN A 103 0.69 6.45 -14.26
CA GLN A 103 0.90 7.87 -14.08
C GLN A 103 0.24 8.31 -12.78
N GLY A 104 0.99 8.93 -11.87
CA GLY A 104 0.42 9.38 -10.60
C GLY A 104 1.44 9.98 -9.64
N GLN A 105 0.92 10.58 -8.57
CA GLN A 105 1.74 11.16 -7.51
C GLN A 105 1.88 10.16 -6.37
N LEU A 106 3.11 9.83 -6.01
CA LEU A 106 3.44 9.18 -4.75
C LEU A 106 3.64 10.27 -3.69
N MET A 107 2.97 10.13 -2.54
CA MET A 107 3.08 11.04 -1.41
C MET A 107 3.45 10.25 -0.15
N ILE A 108 4.48 10.71 0.55
CA ILE A 108 4.87 10.21 1.86
C ILE A 108 4.68 11.29 2.92
N VAL A 109 4.08 10.92 4.05
CA VAL A 109 3.77 11.84 5.15
C VAL A 109 4.22 11.19 6.47
N HIS A 110 5.08 11.87 7.21
CA HIS A 110 5.38 11.55 8.61
C HIS A 110 4.58 12.50 9.50
N GLU A 111 3.63 11.95 10.25
CA GLU A 111 2.71 12.70 11.10
C GLU A 111 2.92 12.36 12.58
N ALA A 112 2.96 13.41 13.41
CA ALA A 112 2.90 13.31 14.86
C ALA A 112 1.43 13.23 15.32
N LEU A 113 1.08 12.17 16.04
CA LEU A 113 -0.16 12.08 16.81
C LEU A 113 0.09 12.51 18.26
N ALA A 114 -0.93 12.41 19.12
CA ALA A 114 -0.80 12.83 20.52
C ALA A 114 0.17 11.92 21.29
N ASP A 115 0.08 10.61 21.06
CA ASP A 115 0.80 9.58 21.80
C ASP A 115 1.56 8.60 20.90
N SER A 116 1.61 8.85 19.58
CA SER A 116 2.42 8.04 18.63
C SER A 116 2.79 8.83 17.37
N ASP A 117 3.70 8.27 16.58
CA ASP A 117 3.95 8.74 15.22
C ASP A 117 3.46 7.72 14.18
N VAL A 118 3.04 8.23 13.02
CA VAL A 118 2.58 7.43 11.89
C VAL A 118 3.21 7.89 10.58
N VAL A 119 3.52 6.94 9.71
CA VAL A 119 3.97 7.22 8.35
C VAL A 119 2.94 6.70 7.35
N TYR A 120 2.54 7.57 6.43
CA TYR A 120 1.67 7.22 5.31
C TYR A 120 2.47 7.21 4.01
N LEU A 121 2.22 6.22 3.17
CA LEU A 121 2.65 6.17 1.77
C LEU A 121 1.41 6.03 0.89
N LEU A 122 1.20 6.96 -0.04
CA LEU A 122 -0.09 7.12 -0.73
C LEU A 122 0.16 7.31 -2.23
N ILE A 123 -0.60 6.64 -3.09
CA ILE A 123 -0.75 7.04 -4.50
C ILE A 123 -1.97 7.97 -4.58
N LEU A 124 -1.75 9.21 -4.98
CA LEU A 124 -2.82 10.17 -5.20
C LEU A 124 -3.42 9.96 -6.58
N GLU A 125 -4.73 9.83 -6.61
CA GLU A 125 -5.51 9.66 -7.83
C GLU A 125 -5.77 11.04 -8.47
N SER A 126 -5.86 11.08 -9.80
CA SER A 126 -6.27 12.28 -10.53
C SER A 126 -7.63 12.10 -11.18
N ASP A 127 -8.42 13.16 -11.20
CA ASP A 127 -9.72 13.29 -11.86
C ASP A 127 -9.62 14.29 -13.00
N SER A 128 -10.23 13.98 -14.14
CA SER A 128 -10.42 14.98 -15.19
C SER A 128 -11.59 15.89 -14.81
N ALA A 129 -11.34 17.20 -14.80
CA ALA A 129 -12.32 18.24 -14.55
C ALA A 129 -12.49 19.12 -15.80
N LEU A 130 -13.73 19.53 -16.07
CA LEU A 130 -14.02 20.52 -17.10
C LEU A 130 -13.90 21.92 -16.51
N ARG A 131 -13.31 22.84 -17.28
CA ARG A 131 -13.24 24.26 -16.96
C ARG A 131 -13.53 25.10 -18.21
N PHE A 132 -13.91 26.35 -18.00
CA PHE A 132 -13.85 27.36 -19.05
C PHE A 132 -12.55 28.13 -18.92
N ASP A 133 -11.86 28.33 -20.05
CA ASP A 133 -10.64 29.15 -20.10
C ASP A 133 -10.96 30.66 -20.10
N GLY A 134 -9.92 31.50 -20.23
CA GLY A 134 -10.07 32.96 -20.27
C GLY A 134 -10.89 33.50 -21.46
N THR A 135 -11.17 32.66 -22.46
CA THR A 135 -11.97 32.97 -23.65
C THR A 135 -13.36 32.33 -23.65
N GLN A 136 -13.76 31.72 -22.53
CA GLN A 136 -15.00 30.94 -22.39
C GLN A 136 -15.04 29.68 -23.28
N ALA A 137 -13.87 29.18 -23.72
CA ALA A 137 -13.78 27.90 -24.39
C ALA A 137 -13.78 26.76 -23.36
N LEU A 138 -14.41 25.63 -23.70
CA LEU A 138 -14.41 24.44 -22.86
C LEU A 138 -13.06 23.73 -22.95
N ASP A 139 -12.45 23.44 -21.81
CA ASP A 139 -11.15 22.79 -21.66
C ASP A 139 -11.22 21.73 -20.55
N THR A 140 -10.25 20.82 -20.54
CA THR A 140 -10.08 19.79 -19.49
C THR A 140 -8.81 20.06 -18.70
N THR A 141 -8.86 19.84 -17.40
CA THR A 141 -7.69 19.87 -16.53
C THR A 141 -7.73 18.70 -15.57
N ASP A 142 -6.57 18.19 -15.21
CA ASP A 142 -6.48 17.18 -14.16
C ASP A 142 -6.44 17.86 -12.78
N VAL A 143 -7.15 17.27 -11.83
CA VAL A 143 -7.18 17.69 -10.42
C VAL A 143 -6.98 16.49 -9.52
N LEU A 144 -6.41 16.70 -8.33
CA LEU A 144 -6.32 15.62 -7.34
C LEU A 144 -7.71 15.13 -6.95
N SER A 145 -7.90 13.81 -6.96
CA SER A 145 -9.14 13.21 -6.50
C SER A 145 -9.25 13.32 -4.99
N THR A 146 -10.37 13.86 -4.52
CA THR A 146 -10.68 13.92 -3.07
C THR A 146 -11.67 12.83 -2.64
N SER A 147 -12.05 11.93 -3.56
CA SER A 147 -13.01 10.86 -3.33
C SER A 147 -12.44 9.46 -3.56
N ARG A 148 -11.33 9.34 -4.29
CA ARG A 148 -10.64 8.06 -4.54
C ARG A 148 -9.31 7.97 -3.81
N LEU A 149 -9.04 6.75 -3.36
CA LEU A 149 -7.77 6.30 -2.83
C LEU A 149 -7.73 4.79 -3.06
N ASN A 150 -6.85 4.35 -3.95
CA ASN A 150 -6.78 2.94 -4.38
C ASN A 150 -5.58 2.22 -3.78
N LEU A 151 -4.46 2.92 -3.60
CA LEU A 151 -3.22 2.38 -3.06
C LEU A 151 -2.72 3.29 -1.93
N ALA A 152 -2.61 2.72 -0.73
CA ALA A 152 -2.09 3.43 0.42
C ALA A 152 -1.58 2.47 1.48
N MET A 153 -0.51 2.83 2.17
CA MET A 153 -0.05 2.15 3.38
C MET A 153 0.05 3.15 4.52
N ARG A 154 -0.29 2.69 5.73
CA ARG A 154 -0.01 3.38 6.99
C ARG A 154 0.85 2.46 7.86
N ILE A 155 1.90 3.03 8.44
CA ILE A 155 2.82 2.41 9.37
C ILE A 155 2.60 3.07 10.74
N GLU A 156 2.20 2.27 11.73
CA GLU A 156 2.13 2.70 13.14
C GLU A 156 3.54 2.53 13.74
N LEU A 157 4.26 3.62 13.99
CA LEU A 157 5.68 3.54 14.33
C LEU A 157 5.94 2.97 15.73
N ASP A 158 5.09 3.32 16.70
CA ASP A 158 5.22 2.84 18.07
C ASP A 158 4.87 1.35 18.18
N ASP A 159 3.88 0.89 17.42
CA ASP A 159 3.54 -0.53 17.30
C ASP A 159 4.67 -1.32 16.62
N TRP A 160 5.49 -0.68 15.79
CA TRP A 160 6.61 -1.34 15.10
C TRP A 160 7.91 -1.35 15.91
N LEU A 161 8.28 -0.21 16.51
CA LEU A 161 9.59 0.01 17.14
C LEU A 161 9.53 0.20 18.66
N GLY A 162 8.33 0.22 19.26
CA GLY A 162 8.16 0.36 20.70
C GLY A 162 8.67 -0.85 21.49
N ASP A 163 8.64 -0.74 22.81
CA ASP A 163 9.17 -1.77 23.73
C ASP A 163 8.45 -3.13 23.60
N ASN A 164 7.20 -3.13 23.13
CA ASN A 164 6.41 -4.32 22.87
C ASN A 164 5.78 -4.24 21.46
N PRO A 165 6.53 -4.58 20.40
CA PRO A 165 6.03 -4.47 19.04
C PRO A 165 4.76 -5.30 18.82
N ALA A 166 3.77 -4.69 18.18
CA ALA A 166 2.57 -5.38 17.75
C ALA A 166 2.89 -6.33 16.59
N GLU A 167 2.06 -7.37 16.44
CA GLU A 167 2.21 -8.31 15.33
C GLU A 167 1.85 -7.69 13.97
N ASN A 168 0.92 -6.73 13.97
CA ASN A 168 0.44 -6.02 12.78
C ASN A 168 0.51 -4.51 13.02
N TYR A 169 1.52 -3.87 12.44
CA TYR A 169 1.74 -2.41 12.50
C TYR A 169 1.61 -1.74 11.12
N LEU A 170 1.38 -2.51 10.06
CA LEU A 170 1.06 -2.02 8.73
C LEU A 170 -0.43 -2.18 8.44
N THR A 171 -1.05 -1.12 7.91
CA THR A 171 -2.39 -1.18 7.32
C THR A 171 -2.29 -0.79 5.85
N LEU A 172 -2.79 -1.62 4.95
CA LEU A 172 -2.71 -1.43 3.50
C LEU A 172 -4.11 -1.32 2.88
N VAL A 173 -4.33 -0.29 2.07
CA VAL A 173 -5.43 -0.18 1.11
C VAL A 173 -4.92 -0.64 -0.24
N HIS A 174 -5.57 -1.65 -0.79
CA HIS A 174 -5.35 -2.15 -2.14
C HIS A 174 -6.73 -2.37 -2.80
N ALA A 175 -7.17 -1.40 -3.61
CA ALA A 175 -8.44 -1.50 -4.33
C ALA A 175 -8.33 -2.43 -5.53
N ARG A 176 -9.45 -3.10 -5.87
CA ARG A 176 -9.52 -3.94 -7.08
C ARG A 176 -9.28 -3.10 -8.33
N GLY A 177 -8.60 -3.69 -9.32
CA GLY A 177 -8.38 -3.06 -10.63
C GLY A 177 -7.16 -2.14 -10.71
N THR A 178 -6.27 -2.14 -9.71
CA THR A 178 -5.00 -1.40 -9.75
C THR A 178 -3.90 -2.07 -10.59
N GLY A 179 -4.17 -3.27 -11.12
CA GLY A 179 -3.28 -3.97 -12.04
C GLY A 179 -1.89 -4.25 -11.47
N GLU A 180 -0.91 -4.36 -12.36
CA GLU A 180 0.51 -4.54 -12.02
C GLU A 180 1.06 -3.39 -11.13
N PRO A 181 0.73 -2.10 -11.38
CA PRO A 181 1.20 -1.02 -10.49
C PRO A 181 0.77 -1.17 -9.04
N GLY A 182 -0.40 -1.78 -8.78
CA GLY A 182 -0.85 -2.13 -7.44
C GLY A 182 0.06 -3.15 -6.76
N GLU A 183 0.43 -4.21 -7.46
CA GLU A 183 1.37 -5.23 -6.95
C GLU A 183 2.78 -4.65 -6.73
N LEU A 184 3.25 -3.79 -7.64
CA LEU A 184 4.51 -3.07 -7.49
C LEU A 184 4.49 -2.15 -6.26
N PHE A 185 3.37 -1.48 -5.97
CA PHE A 185 3.23 -0.66 -4.77
C PHE A 185 3.32 -1.50 -3.50
N ILE A 186 2.72 -2.69 -3.47
CA ILE A 186 2.82 -3.62 -2.33
C ILE A 186 4.27 -4.07 -2.12
N ARG A 187 4.98 -4.37 -3.22
CA ARG A 187 6.42 -4.69 -3.18
C ARG A 187 7.26 -3.52 -2.67
N LEU A 188 7.00 -2.30 -3.13
CA LEU A 188 7.65 -1.08 -2.62
C LEU A 188 7.43 -0.92 -1.10
N CYS A 189 6.23 -1.21 -0.63
CA CYS A 189 5.86 -1.17 0.78
C CYS A 189 6.57 -2.25 1.61
N GLY A 190 7.09 -3.30 0.97
CA GLY A 190 7.60 -4.48 1.68
C GLY A 190 6.55 -5.14 2.54
N PHE A 191 5.28 -5.04 2.16
CA PHE A 191 4.16 -5.52 2.98
C PHE A 191 4.03 -7.04 2.86
N THR A 192 3.93 -7.72 4.00
CA THR A 192 3.55 -9.13 4.07
C THR A 192 2.40 -9.32 5.06
N ASN A 193 1.48 -10.24 4.72
CA ASN A 193 0.45 -10.68 5.64
C ASN A 193 1.09 -11.57 6.70
N GLN A 194 0.67 -11.46 7.96
CA GLN A 194 1.10 -12.39 9.00
C GLN A 194 0.47 -13.78 8.81
N VAL A 195 -0.74 -13.84 8.27
CA VAL A 195 -1.36 -15.08 7.86
C VAL A 195 -0.63 -15.56 6.61
N ASP A 196 0.24 -16.55 6.81
CA ASP A 196 0.70 -17.42 5.73
C ASP A 196 -0.54 -18.16 5.23
N VAL A 197 -1.25 -17.54 4.28
CA VAL A 197 -2.50 -18.05 3.71
C VAL A 197 -2.31 -19.45 3.17
N GLU A 198 -1.11 -19.75 2.66
CA GLU A 198 -0.77 -21.10 2.21
C GLU A 198 -0.70 -22.08 3.39
N LYS A 199 -0.02 -21.72 4.47
CA LYS A 199 0.02 -22.54 5.69
C LYS A 199 -1.33 -22.67 6.40
N GLU A 200 -2.16 -21.63 6.45
CA GLU A 200 -3.52 -21.74 7.00
C GLU A 200 -4.43 -22.57 6.08
N THR A 201 -4.34 -22.39 4.76
CA THR A 201 -5.06 -23.25 3.80
C THR A 201 -4.63 -24.71 3.96
N LEU A 202 -3.33 -24.98 4.12
CA LEU A 202 -2.83 -26.34 4.38
C LEU A 202 -3.33 -26.88 5.72
N THR A 203 -3.29 -26.07 6.78
CA THR A 203 -3.80 -26.47 8.11
C THR A 203 -5.30 -26.75 8.08
N PHE A 204 -6.07 -25.94 7.35
CA PHE A 204 -7.51 -26.14 7.13
C PHE A 204 -7.77 -27.42 6.33
N LEU A 205 -7.05 -27.63 5.21
CA LEU A 205 -7.17 -28.84 4.39
C LEU A 205 -6.80 -30.10 5.18
N ASP A 206 -5.76 -30.04 6.03
CA ASP A 206 -5.37 -31.13 6.91
C ASP A 206 -6.46 -31.46 7.94
N ALA A 207 -7.11 -30.44 8.52
CA ALA A 207 -8.23 -30.61 9.43
C ALA A 207 -9.46 -31.21 8.74
N VAL A 208 -9.75 -30.78 7.50
CA VAL A 208 -10.81 -31.34 6.66
C VAL A 208 -10.51 -32.80 6.31
N GLU A 209 -9.26 -33.11 5.97
CA GLU A 209 -8.83 -34.49 5.70
C GLU A 209 -8.99 -35.40 6.92
N ALA A 210 -8.60 -34.92 8.10
CA ALA A 210 -8.75 -35.65 9.35
C ALA A 210 -10.22 -35.95 9.66
N PHE A 211 -11.10 -34.97 9.48
CA PHE A 211 -12.55 -35.14 9.64
C PHE A 211 -13.14 -36.12 8.62
N ALA A 212 -12.76 -35.99 7.35
CA ALA A 212 -13.23 -36.87 6.27
C ALA A 212 -12.81 -38.34 6.50
N LYS A 213 -11.60 -38.58 7.02
CA LYS A 213 -11.12 -39.94 7.38
C LYS A 213 -11.94 -40.58 8.52
N SER A 214 -12.58 -39.78 9.37
CA SER A 214 -13.44 -40.26 10.46
C SER A 214 -14.92 -40.43 10.09
N SER A 215 -15.30 -40.06 8.86
CA SER A 215 -16.68 -40.08 8.36
C SER A 215 -16.96 -41.29 7.45
N GLU A 216 -18.24 -41.61 7.23
CA GLU A 216 -18.64 -42.64 6.26
C GLU A 216 -18.10 -42.34 4.85
N PRO A 217 -17.71 -43.35 4.04
CA PRO A 217 -16.99 -43.15 2.78
C PRO A 217 -17.70 -42.24 1.77
N GLU A 218 -19.03 -42.30 1.71
CA GLU A 218 -19.84 -41.46 0.82
C GLU A 218 -19.80 -39.98 1.22
N LYS A 219 -19.84 -39.67 2.52
CA LYS A 219 -19.79 -38.29 3.05
C LYS A 219 -18.38 -37.69 2.99
N ALA A 220 -17.35 -38.52 3.10
CA ALA A 220 -15.96 -38.09 3.03
C ALA A 220 -15.61 -37.49 1.65
N GLY A 221 -16.17 -38.03 0.57
CA GLY A 221 -15.99 -37.51 -0.78
C GLY A 221 -16.60 -36.12 -0.96
N GLU A 222 -17.85 -35.92 -0.51
CA GLU A 222 -18.56 -34.65 -0.61
C GLU A 222 -17.88 -33.52 0.19
N VAL A 223 -17.41 -33.83 1.40
CA VAL A 223 -16.71 -32.87 2.27
C VAL A 223 -15.40 -32.38 1.64
N ARG A 224 -14.62 -33.27 1.00
CA ARG A 224 -13.38 -32.90 0.31
C ARG A 224 -13.63 -31.99 -0.88
N THR A 225 -14.59 -32.34 -1.73
CA THR A 225 -14.94 -31.52 -2.90
C THR A 225 -15.36 -30.12 -2.48
N ARG A 226 -16.20 -30.03 -1.44
CA ARG A 226 -16.70 -28.74 -0.95
C ARG A 226 -15.61 -27.87 -0.32
N ALA A 227 -14.68 -28.45 0.42
CA ALA A 227 -13.54 -27.71 0.97
C ALA A 227 -12.60 -27.21 -0.13
N TYR A 228 -12.35 -28.02 -1.17
CA TYR A 228 -11.56 -27.61 -2.31
C TYR A 228 -12.21 -26.46 -3.12
N GLU A 229 -13.54 -26.55 -3.34
CA GLU A 229 -14.30 -25.47 -3.98
C GLU A 229 -14.27 -24.19 -3.15
N PHE A 230 -14.44 -24.28 -1.82
CA PHE A 230 -14.34 -23.13 -0.92
C PHE A 230 -12.96 -22.47 -0.99
N CYS A 231 -11.86 -23.23 -0.90
CA CYS A 231 -10.51 -22.67 -1.02
C CYS A 231 -10.29 -21.99 -2.37
N LYS A 232 -10.83 -22.56 -3.46
CA LYS A 232 -10.73 -21.98 -4.80
C LYS A 232 -11.51 -20.66 -4.92
N GLU A 233 -12.68 -20.57 -4.30
CA GLU A 233 -13.47 -19.33 -4.24
C GLU A 233 -12.78 -18.25 -3.40
N GLN A 234 -12.27 -18.58 -2.22
CA GLN A 234 -11.52 -17.66 -1.36
C GLN A 234 -10.25 -17.13 -2.05
N HIS A 235 -9.52 -18.01 -2.75
CA HIS A 235 -8.36 -17.61 -3.54
C HIS A 235 -8.73 -16.66 -4.68
N ALA A 236 -9.84 -16.91 -5.38
CA ALA A 236 -10.34 -16.02 -6.43
C ALA A 236 -10.80 -14.64 -5.88
N LEU A 237 -11.22 -14.58 -4.62
CA LEU A 237 -11.60 -13.36 -3.92
C LEU A 237 -10.42 -12.62 -3.27
N GLY A 238 -9.24 -13.27 -3.19
CA GLY A 238 -8.06 -12.75 -2.51
C GLY A 238 -8.24 -12.69 -0.98
N GLU A 239 -9.16 -13.49 -0.45
CA GLU A 239 -9.47 -13.60 0.97
C GLU A 239 -8.81 -14.87 1.56
N PRO A 240 -8.43 -14.86 2.86
CA PRO A 240 -7.89 -16.03 3.53
C PRO A 240 -8.99 -17.10 3.71
N VAL A 241 -8.56 -18.37 3.80
CA VAL A 241 -9.43 -19.55 4.01
C VAL A 241 -9.71 -19.76 5.49
#